data_AF-A0A2H0VNZ8-F1
#
_entry.id   AF-A0A2H0VNZ8-F1
#
_cell.length_a   1.000
_cell.length_b   1.000
_cell.length_c   1.000
_cell.angle_alpha   90.00
_cell.angle_beta   90.00
_cell.angle_gamma   90.00
#
_symmetry.space_group_name_H-M   'P 1'
#
loop_
_entity.id
_entity.type
_entity.pdbx_description
1 polymer ?
#
loop_
_entity_poly.entity_id
_entity_poly.type
_entity_poly.pdbx_seq_one_letter_code
_entity_poly.pdbx_strand_id
1 'polypeptide(L)'
;MKFQTKALYNLLRLNYMSDPTISCESWQVEDMRKASTEDLYHRLEILGIELTKESLWQLSEGCDTPEELTDALLEGTHNAKIDDQCYLLIFELWRRFLPEKQSLSIFCDELDLRIFRYEHNELQSDEEIQDALANLEDILDENVDMGVEPSETFARLSEYLAHDLEGFLYDYIAEQVDADNYLYAQELLEEFYPFMTELVWFDFIRLRLLSLNDIAASNELAEKIIKELKKSPNLDLQLEILRFMAETGDRSLFLQLVKNTLKILKKEEDFLDLLEVIADFYRRLDQEDVEKAIQTIMNRRQAKQPLEKINLKDPDIKKLKLVLH
;
A
#
# COMPACT_ATOMS: atom_id res chain seq x y z
N MET A 1 -0.78 1.15 15.56
CA MET A 1 -1.60 2.15 14.86
C MET A 1 -2.98 2.12 15.47
N LYS A 2 -3.59 3.27 15.77
CA LYS A 2 -4.96 3.34 16.32
C LYS A 2 -5.84 3.88 15.21
N PHE A 3 -6.64 3.01 14.59
CA PHE A 3 -7.56 3.42 13.53
C PHE A 3 -8.69 4.27 14.08
N GLN A 4 -9.13 5.24 13.28
CA GLN A 4 -10.36 5.97 13.49
C GLN A 4 -11.56 5.07 13.21
N THR A 5 -12.71 5.37 13.82
CA THR A 5 -13.87 4.47 13.86
C THR A 5 -14.29 4.03 12.46
N LYS A 6 -14.41 4.94 11.49
CA LYS A 6 -14.80 4.58 10.11
C LYS A 6 -13.77 3.67 9.42
N ALA A 7 -12.48 4.01 9.53
CA ALA A 7 -11.39 3.24 8.96
C ALA A 7 -11.37 1.81 9.49
N LEU A 8 -11.63 1.63 10.80
CA LEU A 8 -11.73 0.31 11.42
C LEU A 8 -12.86 -0.53 10.81
N TYR A 9 -14.04 0.07 10.58
CA TYR A 9 -15.17 -0.64 9.98
C TYR A 9 -14.94 -0.94 8.48
N ASN A 10 -14.28 -0.04 7.75
CA ASN A 10 -13.83 -0.30 6.38
C ASN A 10 -12.85 -1.48 6.35
N LEU A 11 -11.84 -1.48 7.23
CA LEU A 11 -10.87 -2.56 7.34
C LEU A 11 -11.54 -3.89 7.71
N LEU A 12 -12.48 -3.89 8.66
CA LEU A 12 -13.23 -5.09 9.03
C LEU A 12 -14.03 -5.63 7.84
N ARG A 13 -14.68 -4.74 7.06
CA ARG A 13 -15.41 -5.12 5.85
C ARG A 13 -14.48 -5.70 4.79
N LEU A 14 -13.34 -5.07 4.51
CA LEU A 14 -12.35 -5.57 3.54
C LEU A 14 -11.86 -6.98 3.93
N ASN A 15 -11.52 -7.16 5.21
CA ASN A 15 -11.11 -8.46 5.72
C ASN A 15 -12.24 -9.50 5.62
N TYR A 16 -13.49 -9.11 5.90
CA TYR A 16 -14.64 -10.01 5.79
C TYR A 16 -14.94 -10.43 4.34
N MET A 17 -14.70 -9.55 3.37
CA MET A 17 -14.83 -9.87 1.95
C MET A 17 -13.81 -10.93 1.51
N SER A 18 -12.59 -10.87 2.05
CA SER A 18 -11.52 -11.86 1.80
C SER A 18 -11.74 -13.16 2.58
N ASP A 19 -12.20 -13.09 3.82
CA ASP A 19 -12.51 -14.23 4.68
C ASP A 19 -13.86 -14.05 5.40
N PRO A 20 -14.95 -14.64 4.85
CA PRO A 20 -16.28 -14.57 5.45
C PRO A 20 -16.42 -15.33 6.78
N THR A 21 -15.39 -16.04 7.25
CA THR A 21 -15.41 -16.76 8.53
C THR A 21 -15.09 -15.86 9.73
N ILE A 22 -14.67 -14.62 9.47
CA ILE A 22 -14.41 -13.62 10.52
C ILE A 22 -15.69 -13.39 11.35
N SER A 23 -15.52 -13.44 12.67
CA SER A 23 -16.61 -13.22 13.62
C SER A 23 -16.91 -11.73 13.74
N CYS A 24 -17.98 -11.27 13.09
CA CYS A 24 -18.51 -9.92 13.21
C CYS A 24 -20.04 -9.92 13.16
N GLU A 25 -20.64 -8.82 13.62
CA GLU A 25 -22.07 -8.58 13.47
C GLU A 25 -22.38 -8.01 12.08
N SER A 26 -23.57 -8.29 11.55
CA SER A 26 -23.91 -7.97 10.16
C SER A 26 -23.80 -6.48 9.81
N TRP A 27 -24.16 -5.60 10.75
CA TRP A 27 -24.10 -4.15 10.55
C TRP A 27 -22.66 -3.61 10.48
N GLN A 28 -21.67 -4.33 11.02
CA GLN A 28 -20.27 -3.89 11.07
C GLN A 28 -19.56 -4.03 9.72
N VAL A 29 -20.09 -4.89 8.85
CA VAL A 29 -19.53 -5.19 7.52
C VAL A 29 -20.49 -4.83 6.38
N GLU A 30 -21.63 -4.23 6.73
CA GLU A 30 -22.64 -3.83 5.77
C GLU A 30 -22.16 -2.65 4.92
N ASP A 31 -22.42 -2.72 3.62
CA ASP A 31 -22.17 -1.61 2.71
C ASP A 31 -23.29 -0.57 2.81
N MET A 32 -23.14 0.38 3.73
CA MET A 32 -24.15 1.44 3.97
C MET A 32 -24.43 2.29 2.73
N ARG A 33 -23.51 2.33 1.76
CA ARG A 33 -23.71 3.02 0.48
C ARG A 33 -24.82 2.39 -0.37
N LYS A 34 -25.17 1.12 -0.12
CA LYS A 34 -26.27 0.40 -0.79
C LYS A 34 -27.62 0.55 -0.08
N ALA A 35 -27.64 1.01 1.17
CA ALA A 35 -28.88 1.21 1.92
C ALA A 35 -29.67 2.39 1.36
N SER A 36 -31.01 2.30 1.35
CA SER A 36 -31.85 3.44 0.98
C SER A 36 -31.79 4.52 2.06
N THR A 37 -32.05 5.77 1.69
CA THR A 37 -32.08 6.88 2.65
C THR A 37 -33.14 6.67 3.72
N GLU A 38 -34.31 6.18 3.33
CA GLU A 38 -35.43 5.86 4.22
C GLU A 38 -35.03 4.79 5.24
N ASP A 39 -34.29 3.76 4.81
CA ASP A 39 -33.78 2.74 5.72
C ASP A 39 -32.78 3.31 6.74
N LEU A 40 -31.92 4.24 6.34
CA LEU A 40 -30.94 4.87 7.24
C LEU A 40 -31.65 5.66 8.36
N TYR A 41 -32.62 6.49 8.01
CA TYR A 41 -33.41 7.24 9.01
C TYR A 41 -34.25 6.31 9.90
N HIS A 42 -34.87 5.28 9.33
CA HIS A 42 -35.65 4.32 10.11
C HIS A 42 -34.78 3.55 11.12
N ARG A 43 -33.55 3.18 10.75
CA ARG A 43 -32.60 2.54 11.66
C ARG A 43 -32.16 3.48 12.79
N LEU A 44 -31.93 4.77 12.49
CA LEU A 44 -31.66 5.77 13.53
C LEU A 44 -32.84 5.91 14.51
N GLU A 45 -34.07 5.92 13.99
CA GLU A 45 -35.28 6.00 14.82
C GLU A 45 -35.39 4.80 15.76
N ILE A 46 -35.10 3.57 15.29
CA ILE A 46 -35.04 2.36 16.12
C ILE A 46 -33.98 2.48 17.23
N LEU A 47 -32.86 3.16 16.95
CA LEU A 47 -31.80 3.42 17.92
C LEU A 47 -32.12 4.59 18.86
N GLY A 48 -33.29 5.23 18.72
CA GLY A 48 -33.75 6.32 19.56
C GLY A 48 -33.31 7.71 19.11
N ILE A 49 -32.77 7.84 17.88
CA ILE A 49 -32.41 9.12 17.27
C ILE A 49 -33.47 9.50 16.24
N GLU A 50 -34.28 10.50 16.57
CA GLU A 50 -35.23 11.10 15.64
C GLU A 50 -34.51 12.16 14.78
N LEU A 51 -34.06 11.75 13.60
CA LEU A 51 -33.41 12.63 12.63
C LEU A 51 -34.21 12.68 11.33
N THR A 52 -34.38 13.89 10.80
CA THR A 52 -34.95 14.17 9.47
C THR A 52 -33.88 14.84 8.61
N LYS A 53 -34.14 14.99 7.31
CA LYS A 53 -33.23 15.74 6.43
C LYS A 53 -33.11 17.19 6.89
N GLU A 54 -34.23 17.84 7.21
CA GLU A 54 -34.25 19.23 7.65
C GLU A 54 -33.50 19.43 8.97
N SER A 55 -33.69 18.53 9.94
CA SER A 55 -32.97 18.60 11.21
C SER A 55 -31.49 18.28 11.06
N LEU A 56 -31.10 17.36 10.17
CA LEU A 56 -29.70 17.09 9.85
C LEU A 56 -29.00 18.35 9.35
N TRP A 57 -29.62 19.06 8.39
CA TRP A 57 -29.09 20.32 7.87
C TRP A 57 -28.95 21.38 8.98
N GLN A 58 -29.98 21.57 9.81
CA GLN A 58 -29.94 22.54 10.91
C GLN A 58 -28.85 22.23 11.94
N LEU A 59 -28.72 20.97 12.34
CA LEU A 59 -27.69 20.56 13.30
C LEU A 59 -26.29 20.66 12.71
N SER A 60 -26.14 20.38 11.41
CA SER A 60 -24.86 20.51 10.73
C SER A 60 -24.33 21.94 10.67
N GLU A 61 -25.13 22.98 10.90
CA GLU A 61 -24.61 24.35 10.99
C GLU A 61 -23.64 24.52 12.17
N GLY A 62 -23.80 23.75 13.24
CA GLY A 62 -22.97 23.79 14.44
C GLY A 62 -21.86 22.74 14.52
N CYS A 63 -21.72 21.90 13.49
CA CYS A 63 -20.73 20.82 13.42
C CYS A 63 -19.98 20.89 12.10
N ASP A 64 -18.70 20.54 12.11
CA ASP A 64 -17.86 20.50 10.91
C ASP A 64 -17.59 19.06 10.45
N THR A 65 -17.90 18.08 11.28
CA THR A 65 -17.65 16.66 10.99
C THR A 65 -18.83 15.75 11.40
N PRO A 66 -18.97 14.56 10.76
CA PRO A 66 -19.95 13.57 11.18
C PRO A 66 -19.69 13.05 12.59
N GLU A 67 -18.42 13.03 13.03
CA GLU A 67 -18.03 12.68 14.41
C GLU A 67 -18.64 13.66 15.41
N GLU A 68 -18.45 14.97 15.22
CA GLU A 68 -18.99 16.01 16.10
C GLU A 68 -20.52 15.97 16.18
N LEU A 69 -21.20 15.77 15.04
CA LEU A 69 -22.65 15.66 15.02
C LEU A 69 -23.13 14.42 15.78
N THR A 70 -22.41 13.31 15.64
CA THR A 70 -22.74 12.08 16.36
C THR A 70 -22.59 12.27 17.86
N ASP A 71 -21.49 12.87 18.30
CA ASP A 71 -21.25 13.17 19.72
C ASP A 71 -22.33 14.10 20.29
N ALA A 72 -22.72 15.14 19.54
CA ALA A 72 -23.77 16.07 19.95
C ALA A 72 -25.16 15.40 20.08
N LEU A 73 -25.46 14.43 19.22
CA LEU A 73 -26.73 13.68 19.25
C LEU A 73 -26.78 12.62 20.35
N LEU A 74 -25.62 12.09 20.74
CA LEU A 74 -25.51 10.98 21.69
C LEU A 74 -25.16 11.40 23.11
N GLU A 75 -25.03 12.71 23.41
CA GLU A 75 -24.67 13.22 24.74
C GLU A 75 -25.46 12.50 25.87
N GLY A 76 -24.75 11.69 26.66
CA GLY A 76 -25.32 10.94 27.79
C GLY A 76 -25.64 9.45 27.52
N THR A 77 -25.41 8.95 26.31
CA THR A 77 -25.48 7.51 25.99
C THR A 77 -24.19 6.82 26.45
N HIS A 78 -24.29 5.59 26.97
CA HIS A 78 -23.14 4.84 27.51
C HIS A 78 -22.96 3.46 26.87
N ASN A 79 -23.53 3.25 25.69
CA ASN A 79 -23.46 1.97 24.99
C ASN A 79 -22.66 2.13 23.70
N ALA A 80 -21.36 1.81 23.77
CA ALA A 80 -20.44 1.90 22.65
C ALA A 80 -20.95 1.23 21.35
N LYS A 81 -21.72 0.14 21.46
CA LYS A 81 -22.30 -0.52 20.29
C LYS A 81 -23.38 0.31 19.61
N ILE A 82 -24.22 0.99 20.39
CA ILE A 82 -25.24 1.89 19.85
C ILE A 82 -24.54 3.12 19.27
N ASP A 83 -23.54 3.65 19.97
CA ASP A 83 -22.81 4.83 19.55
C ASP A 83 -22.14 4.61 18.19
N ASP A 84 -21.47 3.47 18.00
CA ASP A 84 -20.86 3.10 16.71
C ASP A 84 -21.89 2.90 15.58
N GLN A 85 -23.05 2.28 15.87
CA GLN A 85 -24.11 2.12 14.88
C GLN A 85 -24.69 3.46 14.45
N CYS A 86 -24.96 4.34 15.41
CA CYS A 86 -25.43 5.70 15.14
C CYS A 86 -24.41 6.48 14.34
N TYR A 87 -23.12 6.41 14.70
CA TYR A 87 -22.02 7.01 13.96
C TYR A 87 -22.02 6.58 12.49
N LEU A 88 -22.06 5.28 12.20
CA LEU A 88 -22.02 4.78 10.82
C LEU A 88 -23.22 5.26 9.98
N LEU A 89 -24.40 5.34 10.59
CA LEU A 89 -25.61 5.85 9.93
C LEU A 89 -25.51 7.37 9.69
N ILE A 90 -25.08 8.13 10.68
CA ILE A 90 -24.89 9.58 10.57
C ILE A 90 -23.80 9.92 9.55
N PHE A 91 -22.69 9.17 9.55
CA PHE A 91 -21.61 9.31 8.59
C PHE A 91 -22.12 9.16 7.15
N GLU A 92 -22.91 8.13 6.87
CA GLU A 92 -23.46 7.91 5.54
C GLU A 92 -24.48 8.99 5.14
N LEU A 93 -25.29 9.47 6.09
CA LEU A 93 -26.22 10.57 5.84
C LEU A 93 -25.47 11.89 5.58
N TRP A 94 -24.42 12.18 6.34
CA TRP A 94 -23.54 13.34 6.14
C TRP A 94 -22.94 13.33 4.74
N ARG A 95 -22.33 12.20 4.36
CA ARG A 95 -21.75 11.98 3.02
C ARG A 95 -22.74 12.24 1.89
N ARG A 96 -24.01 11.85 2.06
CA ARG A 96 -25.06 12.02 1.03
C ARG A 96 -25.62 13.43 0.94
N PHE A 97 -25.77 14.10 2.07
CA PHE A 97 -26.57 15.33 2.16
C PHE A 97 -25.76 16.59 2.37
N LEU A 98 -24.50 16.50 2.77
CA LEU A 98 -23.62 17.64 3.05
C LEU A 98 -22.29 17.50 2.28
N PRO A 99 -22.31 17.30 0.94
CA PRO A 99 -21.10 17.12 0.15
C PRO A 99 -20.15 18.33 0.20
N GLU A 100 -20.66 19.53 0.49
CA GLU A 100 -19.88 20.74 0.69
C GLU A 100 -19.11 20.80 2.01
N LYS A 101 -19.45 19.94 2.98
CA LYS A 101 -18.77 19.80 4.27
C LYS A 101 -17.93 18.52 4.30
N GLN A 102 -16.97 18.42 3.39
CA GLN A 102 -16.07 17.27 3.34
C GLN A 102 -15.08 17.33 4.51
N SER A 103 -15.27 16.44 5.49
CA SER A 103 -14.29 16.21 6.56
C SER A 103 -13.17 15.28 6.08
N LEU A 104 -12.05 15.23 6.83
CA LEU A 104 -10.96 14.29 6.58
C LEU A 104 -11.46 12.83 6.60
N SER A 105 -12.37 12.48 7.51
CA SER A 105 -12.94 11.13 7.60
C SER A 105 -13.77 10.76 6.36
N ILE A 106 -14.51 11.71 5.79
CA ILE A 106 -15.25 11.52 4.53
C ILE A 106 -14.29 11.40 3.35
N PHE A 107 -13.28 12.26 3.27
CA PHE A 107 -12.26 12.19 2.23
C PHE A 107 -11.56 10.82 2.23
N CYS A 108 -11.08 10.36 3.39
CA CYS A 108 -10.40 9.07 3.50
C CYS A 108 -11.32 7.88 3.20
N ASP A 109 -12.59 7.92 3.58
CA ASP A 109 -13.57 6.86 3.23
C ASP A 109 -13.81 6.76 1.70
N GLU A 110 -13.80 7.89 1.00
CA GLU A 110 -13.89 7.93 -0.47
C GLU A 110 -12.58 7.50 -1.13
N LEU A 111 -11.42 7.89 -0.58
CA LEU A 111 -10.11 7.43 -1.05
C LEU A 111 -9.97 5.91 -0.90
N ASP A 112 -10.33 5.35 0.26
CA ASP A 112 -10.38 3.90 0.50
C ASP A 112 -11.23 3.18 -0.56
N LEU A 113 -12.38 3.76 -0.93
CA LEU A 113 -13.23 3.18 -1.97
C LEU A 113 -12.56 3.17 -3.33
N ARG A 114 -11.91 4.28 -3.68
CA ARG A 114 -11.25 4.45 -4.98
C ARG A 114 -10.05 3.52 -5.10
N ILE A 115 -9.26 3.39 -4.04
CA ILE A 115 -8.17 2.39 -3.94
C ILE A 115 -8.73 0.99 -4.13
N PHE A 116 -9.76 0.61 -3.37
CA PHE A 116 -10.40 -0.70 -3.49
C PHE A 116 -10.85 -0.99 -4.93
N ARG A 117 -11.53 -0.02 -5.57
CA ARG A 117 -11.99 -0.17 -6.96
C ARG A 117 -10.84 -0.24 -7.95
N TYR A 118 -9.76 0.53 -7.73
CA TYR A 118 -8.58 0.50 -8.57
C TYR A 118 -7.97 -0.90 -8.58
N GLU A 119 -7.66 -1.44 -7.39
CA GLU A 119 -7.04 -2.76 -7.21
C GLU A 119 -7.90 -3.90 -7.80
N HIS A 120 -9.22 -3.75 -7.78
CA HIS A 120 -10.16 -4.73 -8.33
C HIS A 120 -10.52 -4.49 -9.80
N ASN A 121 -9.88 -3.51 -10.47
CA ASN A 121 -10.18 -3.12 -11.85
C ASN A 121 -11.67 -2.76 -12.08
N GLU A 122 -12.28 -2.12 -11.08
CA GLU A 122 -13.69 -1.69 -11.08
C GLU A 122 -13.87 -0.19 -11.39
N LEU A 123 -12.79 0.59 -11.47
CA LEU A 123 -12.85 1.99 -11.86
C LEU A 123 -13.29 2.14 -13.32
N GLN A 124 -14.04 3.20 -13.59
CA GLN A 124 -14.45 3.55 -14.95
C GLN A 124 -13.40 4.41 -15.67
N SER A 125 -12.63 5.17 -14.89
CA SER A 125 -11.56 6.06 -15.37
C SER A 125 -10.45 6.17 -14.33
N ASP A 126 -9.21 6.20 -14.78
CA ASP A 126 -8.04 6.44 -13.93
C ASP A 126 -8.04 7.88 -13.37
N GLU A 127 -8.76 8.81 -14.01
CA GLU A 127 -8.96 10.17 -13.50
C GLU A 127 -9.55 10.16 -12.08
N GLU A 128 -10.40 9.17 -11.73
CA GLU A 128 -10.99 9.08 -10.40
C GLU A 128 -9.94 8.92 -9.29
N ILE A 129 -8.88 8.13 -9.54
CA ILE A 129 -7.80 7.93 -8.58
C ILE A 129 -6.76 9.06 -8.66
N GLN A 130 -6.48 9.58 -9.86
CA GLN A 130 -5.57 10.71 -10.04
C GLN A 130 -6.07 11.97 -9.32
N ASP A 131 -7.36 12.30 -9.48
CA ASP A 131 -8.00 13.41 -8.76
C ASP A 131 -7.97 13.19 -7.24
N ALA A 132 -8.10 11.93 -6.78
CA ALA A 132 -8.02 11.61 -5.37
C ALA A 132 -6.62 11.86 -4.80
N LEU A 133 -5.58 11.50 -5.55
CA LEU A 133 -4.19 11.69 -5.17
C LEU A 133 -3.78 13.17 -5.19
N ALA A 134 -4.25 13.95 -6.18
CA ALA A 134 -4.03 15.39 -6.20
C ALA A 134 -4.65 16.09 -4.97
N ASN A 135 -5.90 15.73 -4.62
CA ASN A 135 -6.53 16.26 -3.40
C ASN A 135 -5.79 15.79 -2.12
N LEU A 136 -5.24 14.58 -2.13
CA LEU A 136 -4.43 14.07 -1.02
C LEU A 136 -3.16 14.92 -0.84
N GLU A 137 -2.46 15.22 -1.94
CA GLU A 137 -1.28 16.09 -1.95
C GLU A 137 -1.63 17.47 -1.36
N ASP A 138 -2.69 18.12 -1.85
CA ASP A 138 -3.15 19.41 -1.34
C ASP A 138 -3.38 19.38 0.19
N ILE A 139 -4.06 18.34 0.70
CA ILE A 139 -4.30 18.18 2.14
C ILE A 139 -2.98 18.00 2.92
N LEU A 140 -2.04 17.23 2.38
CA LEU A 140 -0.76 16.98 3.03
C LEU A 140 0.08 18.26 3.08
N ASP A 141 0.15 19.00 1.98
CA ASP A 141 0.90 20.24 1.85
C ASP A 141 0.35 21.35 2.74
N GLU A 142 -0.97 21.52 2.82
CA GLU A 142 -1.60 22.48 3.74
C GLU A 142 -1.18 22.24 5.20
N ASN A 143 -1.08 20.98 5.62
CA ASN A 143 -0.63 20.63 6.98
C ASN A 143 0.87 20.89 7.19
N VAL A 144 1.70 20.67 6.16
CA VAL A 144 3.13 20.97 6.20
C VAL A 144 3.37 22.49 6.25
N ASP A 145 2.59 23.27 5.50
CA ASP A 145 2.62 24.74 5.54
C ASP A 145 2.21 25.29 6.91
N MET A 146 1.35 24.57 7.64
CA MET A 146 1.02 24.85 9.04
C MET A 146 2.13 24.46 10.02
N GLY A 147 3.24 23.90 9.55
CA GLY A 147 4.44 23.58 10.32
C GLY A 147 4.45 22.17 10.94
N VAL A 148 3.60 21.26 10.44
CA VAL A 148 3.64 19.85 10.84
C VAL A 148 4.69 19.11 10.01
N GLU A 149 5.42 18.18 10.63
CA GLU A 149 6.41 17.37 9.91
C GLU A 149 5.70 16.45 8.89
N PRO A 150 6.18 16.34 7.63
CA PRO A 150 5.53 15.55 6.58
C PRO A 150 5.19 14.11 6.99
N SER A 151 6.16 13.40 7.57
CA SER A 151 5.96 12.03 8.04
C SER A 151 4.92 11.90 9.15
N GLU A 152 4.76 12.92 9.99
CA GLU A 152 3.72 12.94 11.02
C GLU A 152 2.33 13.20 10.41
N THR A 153 2.23 14.13 9.46
CA THR A 153 1.00 14.39 8.71
C THR A 153 0.51 13.12 8.01
N PHE A 154 1.40 12.45 7.29
CA PHE A 154 1.08 11.22 6.56
C PHE A 154 0.64 10.11 7.52
N ALA A 155 1.39 9.89 8.61
CA ALA A 155 1.03 8.88 9.60
C ALA A 155 -0.35 9.13 10.23
N ARG A 156 -0.70 10.39 10.51
CA ARG A 156 -2.03 10.75 11.04
C ARG A 156 -3.13 10.52 10.02
N LEU A 157 -2.92 10.87 8.76
CA LEU A 157 -3.90 10.65 7.70
C LEU A 157 -4.16 9.15 7.49
N SER A 158 -3.11 8.33 7.50
CA SER A 158 -3.21 6.88 7.39
C SER A 158 -4.01 6.23 8.54
N GLU A 159 -4.21 6.89 9.68
CA GLU A 159 -5.13 6.39 10.73
C GLU A 159 -6.61 6.45 10.33
N TYR A 160 -6.95 7.25 9.31
CA TYR A 160 -8.29 7.39 8.75
C TYR A 160 -8.53 6.48 7.54
N LEU A 161 -7.54 5.71 7.10
CA LEU A 161 -7.65 4.80 5.97
C LEU A 161 -7.64 3.35 6.43
N ALA A 162 -8.37 2.50 5.73
CA ALA A 162 -8.31 1.05 5.88
C ALA A 162 -7.22 0.42 5.03
N HIS A 163 -6.95 0.99 3.85
CA HIS A 163 -5.87 0.53 2.98
C HIS A 163 -4.51 1.02 3.49
N ASP A 164 -3.47 0.23 3.19
CA ASP A 164 -2.09 0.67 3.36
C ASP A 164 -1.76 1.70 2.27
N LEU A 165 -1.89 2.99 2.62
CA LEU A 165 -1.68 4.08 1.68
C LEU A 165 -0.25 4.11 1.11
N GLU A 166 0.77 3.81 1.94
CA GLU A 166 2.16 3.83 1.49
C GLU A 166 2.43 2.68 0.52
N GLY A 167 1.94 1.48 0.84
CA GLY A 167 1.99 0.33 -0.07
C GLY A 167 1.26 0.62 -1.39
N PHE A 168 0.05 1.17 -1.31
CA PHE A 168 -0.73 1.56 -2.49
C PHE A 168 0.01 2.58 -3.35
N LEU A 169 0.60 3.62 -2.77
CA LEU A 169 1.35 4.63 -3.51
C LEU A 169 2.57 4.01 -4.22
N TYR A 170 3.28 3.10 -3.55
CA TYR A 170 4.39 2.38 -4.19
C TYR A 170 3.91 1.58 -5.41
N ASP A 171 2.89 0.74 -5.23
CA ASP A 171 2.35 -0.12 -6.28
C ASP A 171 1.80 0.72 -7.44
N TYR A 172 1.00 1.75 -7.15
CA TYR A 172 0.43 2.64 -8.15
C TYR A 172 1.50 3.36 -8.97
N ILE A 173 2.52 3.94 -8.33
CA ILE A 173 3.61 4.62 -9.04
C ILE A 173 4.41 3.62 -9.86
N ALA A 174 4.68 2.43 -9.32
CA ALA A 174 5.37 1.36 -10.04
C ALA A 174 4.60 0.94 -11.31
N GLU A 175 3.28 0.80 -11.23
CA GLU A 175 2.40 0.52 -12.38
C GLU A 175 2.43 1.65 -13.41
N GLN A 176 2.48 2.92 -12.99
CA GLN A 176 2.66 4.04 -13.93
C GLN A 176 4.00 3.96 -14.66
N VAL A 177 5.07 3.51 -14.00
CA VAL A 177 6.36 3.24 -14.68
C VAL A 177 6.22 2.11 -15.68
N ASP A 178 5.56 1.01 -15.32
CA ASP A 178 5.34 -0.14 -16.23
C ASP A 178 4.42 0.17 -17.41
N ALA A 179 3.52 1.15 -17.26
CA ALA A 179 2.66 1.67 -18.31
C ALA A 179 3.33 2.74 -19.19
N ASP A 180 4.63 2.98 -19.05
CA ASP A 180 5.41 4.02 -19.74
C ASP A 180 4.96 5.47 -19.44
N ASN A 181 4.18 5.69 -18.37
CA ASN A 181 3.73 7.02 -17.90
C ASN A 181 4.79 7.72 -17.04
N TYR A 182 6.03 7.77 -17.53
CA TYR A 182 7.20 8.15 -16.73
C TYR A 182 7.15 9.56 -16.13
N LEU A 183 6.59 10.53 -16.86
CA LEU A 183 6.49 11.91 -16.37
C LEU A 183 5.58 11.97 -15.14
N TYR A 184 4.41 11.36 -15.24
CA TYR A 184 3.44 11.34 -14.15
C TYR A 184 3.95 10.51 -12.96
N ALA A 185 4.59 9.37 -13.22
CA ALA A 185 5.24 8.58 -12.17
C ALA A 185 6.34 9.37 -11.45
N GLN A 186 7.09 10.21 -12.17
CA GLN A 186 8.11 11.06 -11.58
C GLN A 186 7.50 12.19 -10.73
N GLU A 187 6.44 12.84 -11.20
CA GLU A 187 5.70 13.87 -10.46
C GLU A 187 5.20 13.29 -9.12
N LEU A 188 4.42 12.20 -9.17
CA LEU A 188 3.93 11.52 -7.97
C LEU A 188 5.06 11.11 -7.01
N LEU A 189 6.15 10.57 -7.56
CA LEU A 189 7.28 10.17 -6.75
C LEU A 189 7.90 11.38 -6.04
N GLU A 190 8.05 12.53 -6.72
CA GLU A 190 8.64 13.74 -6.12
C GLU A 190 7.71 14.36 -5.06
N GLU A 191 6.41 14.42 -5.34
CA GLU A 191 5.36 14.97 -4.47
C GLU A 191 5.23 14.16 -3.17
N PHE A 192 5.15 12.83 -3.28
CA PHE A 192 4.91 11.98 -2.11
C PHE A 192 6.19 11.59 -1.35
N TYR A 193 7.38 11.62 -1.95
CA TYR A 193 8.63 11.18 -1.31
C TYR A 193 8.90 11.76 0.09
N PRO A 194 8.64 13.06 0.39
CA PRO A 194 8.86 13.62 1.72
C PRO A 194 8.01 12.97 2.83
N PHE A 195 6.88 12.37 2.46
CA PHE A 195 5.89 11.81 3.37
C PHE A 195 6.14 10.33 3.70
N MET A 196 6.89 9.62 2.87
CA MET A 196 7.07 8.16 2.95
C MET A 196 8.02 7.75 4.08
N THR A 197 7.80 6.55 4.63
CA THR A 197 8.62 5.97 5.70
C THR A 197 9.64 4.96 5.18
N GLU A 198 9.27 4.15 4.18
CA GLU A 198 10.10 3.12 3.57
C GLU A 198 10.84 3.65 2.32
N LEU A 199 11.62 4.72 2.50
CA LEU A 199 12.28 5.46 1.42
C LEU A 199 13.09 4.59 0.43
N VAL A 200 13.61 3.44 0.86
CA VAL A 200 14.42 2.55 0.00
C VAL A 200 13.60 1.93 -1.14
N TRP A 201 12.29 1.67 -0.90
CA TRP A 201 11.38 1.22 -1.96
C TRP A 201 11.14 2.32 -2.99
N PHE A 202 10.90 3.55 -2.54
CA PHE A 202 10.72 4.70 -3.43
C PHE A 202 12.01 5.09 -4.17
N ASP A 203 13.18 4.94 -3.53
CA ASP A 203 14.47 5.06 -4.21
C ASP A 203 14.65 4.01 -5.32
N PHE A 204 14.04 2.82 -5.19
CA PHE A 204 14.04 1.82 -6.26
C PHE A 204 13.16 2.24 -7.45
N ILE A 205 12.01 2.86 -7.23
CA ILE A 205 11.23 3.49 -8.32
C ILE A 205 12.06 4.58 -9.01
N ARG A 206 12.72 5.45 -8.22
CA ARG A 206 13.62 6.48 -8.75
C ARG A 206 14.74 5.87 -9.60
N LEU A 207 15.31 4.74 -9.17
CA LEU A 207 16.32 4.00 -9.92
C LEU A 207 15.78 3.53 -11.29
N ARG A 208 14.57 2.97 -11.33
CA ARG A 208 13.91 2.54 -12.58
C ARG A 208 13.77 3.71 -13.54
N LEU A 209 13.23 4.84 -13.07
CA LEU A 209 13.06 6.07 -13.87
C LEU A 209 14.39 6.62 -14.39
N LEU A 210 15.43 6.69 -13.54
CA LEU A 210 16.75 7.19 -13.94
C LEU A 210 17.42 6.29 -14.99
N SER A 211 17.21 4.97 -14.92
CA SER A 211 17.85 4.03 -15.85
C SER A 211 17.49 4.27 -17.32
N LEU A 212 16.36 4.92 -17.59
CA LEU A 212 15.89 5.26 -18.93
C LEU A 212 16.68 6.40 -19.57
N ASN A 213 17.19 7.34 -18.76
CA ASN A 213 17.75 8.61 -19.23
C ASN A 213 19.21 8.85 -18.81
N ASP A 214 19.64 8.33 -17.66
CA ASP A 214 20.97 8.51 -17.10
C ASP A 214 21.48 7.23 -16.39
N ILE A 215 22.18 6.39 -17.16
CA ILE A 215 22.77 5.14 -16.68
C ILE A 215 23.82 5.38 -15.58
N ALA A 216 24.55 6.50 -15.64
CA ALA A 216 25.58 6.79 -14.65
C ALA A 216 24.94 7.13 -13.29
N ALA A 217 23.98 8.05 -13.29
CA ALA A 217 23.22 8.40 -12.09
C ALA A 217 22.43 7.20 -11.52
N SER A 218 21.86 6.38 -12.40
CA SER A 218 21.19 5.12 -12.02
C SER A 218 22.15 4.18 -11.28
N ASN A 219 23.35 3.92 -11.81
CA ASN A 219 24.33 3.07 -11.14
C ASN A 219 24.81 3.64 -9.79
N GLU A 220 24.96 4.97 -9.68
CA GLU A 220 25.29 5.62 -8.40
C GLU A 220 24.19 5.44 -7.37
N LEU A 221 22.92 5.57 -7.77
CA LEU A 221 21.77 5.33 -6.89
C LEU A 221 21.66 3.86 -6.50
N ALA A 222 21.85 2.92 -7.43
CA ALA A 222 21.87 1.49 -7.14
C ALA A 222 22.95 1.14 -6.10
N GLU A 223 24.15 1.74 -6.20
CA GLU A 223 25.20 1.52 -5.20
C GLU A 223 24.79 2.02 -3.81
N LYS A 224 24.08 3.16 -3.72
CA LYS A 224 23.54 3.69 -2.46
C LYS A 224 22.49 2.75 -1.87
N ILE A 225 21.51 2.32 -2.67
CA ILE A 225 20.46 1.39 -2.26
C ILE A 225 21.07 0.08 -1.74
N ILE A 226 22.02 -0.51 -2.48
CA ILE A 226 22.70 -1.75 -2.06
C ILE A 226 23.47 -1.57 -0.74
N LYS A 227 24.05 -0.38 -0.49
CA LYS A 227 24.72 -0.07 0.79
C LYS A 227 23.72 0.01 1.95
N GLU A 228 22.55 0.61 1.75
CA GLU A 228 21.50 0.68 2.78
C GLU A 228 20.88 -0.70 3.05
N LEU A 229 20.58 -1.49 2.01
CA LEU A 229 20.09 -2.87 2.12
C LEU A 229 21.08 -3.82 2.81
N LYS A 230 22.36 -3.46 2.88
CA LYS A 230 23.34 -4.20 3.68
C LYS A 230 23.20 -3.91 5.18
N LYS A 231 22.75 -2.71 5.55
CA LYS A 231 22.52 -2.30 6.95
C LYS A 231 21.15 -2.74 7.44
N SER A 232 20.12 -2.53 6.62
CA SER A 232 18.73 -2.93 6.87
C SER A 232 18.27 -3.88 5.76
N PRO A 233 18.49 -5.21 5.90
CA PRO A 233 18.16 -6.15 4.85
C PRO A 233 16.65 -6.35 4.70
N ASN A 234 16.15 -6.14 3.49
CA ASN A 234 14.81 -6.49 3.03
C ASN A 234 14.96 -7.50 1.88
N LEU A 235 14.40 -8.71 2.03
CA LEU A 235 14.56 -9.77 1.03
C LEU A 235 13.74 -9.49 -0.23
N ASP A 236 12.50 -9.05 -0.05
CA ASP A 236 11.55 -8.84 -1.15
C ASP A 236 12.06 -7.74 -2.07
N LEU A 237 12.44 -6.59 -1.50
CA LEU A 237 13.07 -5.49 -2.25
C LEU A 237 14.39 -5.91 -2.92
N GLN A 238 15.22 -6.72 -2.25
CA GLN A 238 16.45 -7.21 -2.87
C GLN A 238 16.19 -8.09 -4.09
N LEU A 239 15.15 -8.94 -4.05
CA LEU A 239 14.77 -9.78 -5.19
C LEU A 239 14.19 -8.94 -6.34
N GLU A 240 13.37 -7.93 -6.05
CA GLU A 240 12.85 -7.00 -7.06
C GLU A 240 13.96 -6.22 -7.76
N ILE A 241 14.89 -5.64 -7.00
CA ILE A 241 16.04 -4.93 -7.57
C ILE A 241 16.89 -5.89 -8.41
N LEU A 242 17.10 -7.14 -7.96
CA LEU A 242 17.84 -8.13 -8.75
C LEU A 242 17.13 -8.45 -10.07
N ARG A 243 15.80 -8.60 -10.08
CA ARG A 243 15.02 -8.81 -11.31
C ARG A 243 15.21 -7.65 -12.28
N PHE A 244 15.08 -6.42 -11.79
CA PHE A 244 15.33 -5.22 -12.59
C PHE A 244 16.76 -5.16 -13.13
N MET A 245 17.76 -5.37 -12.27
CA MET A 245 19.17 -5.33 -12.64
C MET A 245 19.57 -6.47 -13.59
N ALA A 246 18.82 -7.58 -13.62
CA ALA A 246 19.07 -8.64 -14.58
C ALA A 246 18.86 -8.17 -16.03
N GLU A 247 18.07 -7.13 -16.24
CA GLU A 247 17.75 -6.58 -17.56
C GLU A 247 18.68 -5.43 -17.97
N THR A 248 18.97 -4.51 -17.05
CA THR A 248 19.61 -3.22 -17.36
C THR A 248 20.79 -2.86 -16.46
N GLY A 249 21.10 -3.69 -15.46
CA GLY A 249 22.00 -3.35 -14.37
C GLY A 249 23.49 -3.61 -14.63
N ASP A 250 24.34 -2.90 -13.87
CA ASP A 250 25.77 -3.19 -13.81
C ASP A 250 26.05 -4.57 -13.19
N ARG A 251 26.90 -5.36 -13.85
CA ARG A 251 27.24 -6.73 -13.43
C ARG A 251 27.89 -6.77 -12.05
N SER A 252 28.74 -5.81 -11.71
CA SER A 252 29.42 -5.79 -10.42
C SER A 252 28.43 -5.54 -9.29
N LEU A 253 27.54 -4.56 -9.47
CA LEU A 253 26.48 -4.25 -8.52
C LEU A 253 25.48 -5.42 -8.38
N PHE A 254 25.09 -6.07 -9.48
CA PHE A 254 24.23 -7.25 -9.47
C PHE A 254 24.84 -8.37 -8.61
N LEU A 255 26.09 -8.74 -8.87
CA LEU A 255 26.78 -9.79 -8.12
C LEU A 255 26.99 -9.42 -6.64
N GLN A 256 27.17 -8.13 -6.34
CA GLN A 256 27.23 -7.64 -4.96
C GLN A 256 25.89 -7.83 -4.25
N LEU A 257 24.78 -7.51 -4.90
CA LEU A 257 23.44 -7.67 -4.34
C LEU A 257 23.11 -9.14 -4.13
N VAL A 258 23.37 -10.03 -5.11
CA VAL A 258 23.21 -11.49 -4.96
C VAL A 258 23.95 -12.01 -3.72
N LYS A 259 25.18 -11.55 -3.48
CA LYS A 259 25.96 -11.95 -2.30
C LYS A 259 25.35 -11.46 -0.99
N ASN A 260 24.62 -10.35 -0.99
CA ASN A 260 23.90 -9.86 0.18
C ASN A 260 22.61 -10.67 0.39
N THR A 261 21.83 -10.89 -0.66
CA THR A 261 20.59 -11.68 -0.64
C THR A 261 20.82 -13.09 -0.14
N LEU A 262 21.88 -13.76 -0.60
CA LEU A 262 22.27 -15.11 -0.14
C LEU A 262 22.46 -15.24 1.38
N LYS A 263 22.71 -14.15 2.10
CA LYS A 263 22.93 -14.18 3.57
C LYS A 263 21.65 -14.14 4.36
N ILE A 264 20.55 -13.69 3.76
CA ILE A 264 19.29 -13.42 4.45
C ILE A 264 18.15 -14.35 4.03
N LEU A 265 18.38 -15.25 3.07
CA LEU A 265 17.43 -16.30 2.67
C LEU A 265 16.96 -17.09 3.89
N LYS A 266 15.65 -17.32 3.98
CA LYS A 266 15.02 -18.02 5.11
C LYS A 266 14.44 -19.36 4.67
N LYS A 267 13.84 -19.42 3.49
CA LYS A 267 13.09 -20.57 2.98
C LYS A 267 13.66 -21.09 1.67
N GLU A 268 13.16 -22.26 1.27
CA GLU A 268 13.51 -22.90 0.01
C GLU A 268 12.97 -22.11 -1.19
N GLU A 269 11.75 -21.58 -1.10
CA GLU A 269 11.15 -20.69 -2.11
C GLU A 269 12.05 -19.48 -2.40
N ASP A 270 12.50 -18.76 -1.37
CA ASP A 270 13.41 -17.61 -1.51
C ASP A 270 14.67 -17.93 -2.34
N PHE A 271 15.19 -19.16 -2.22
CA PHE A 271 16.39 -19.58 -2.92
C PHE A 271 16.10 -20.00 -4.35
N LEU A 272 14.95 -20.62 -4.62
CA LEU A 272 14.51 -20.91 -5.97
C LEU A 272 14.29 -19.62 -6.75
N ASP A 273 13.64 -18.64 -6.14
CA ASP A 273 13.43 -17.31 -6.72
C ASP A 273 14.76 -16.62 -7.05
N LEU A 274 15.71 -16.65 -6.11
CA LEU A 274 17.04 -16.09 -6.37
C LEU A 274 17.77 -16.83 -7.50
N LEU A 275 17.70 -18.16 -7.57
CA LEU A 275 18.34 -18.94 -8.63
C LEU A 275 17.74 -18.62 -10.00
N GLU A 276 16.42 -18.44 -10.08
CA GLU A 276 15.73 -18.05 -11.31
C GLU A 276 16.24 -16.71 -11.82
N VAL A 277 16.32 -15.70 -10.95
CA VAL A 277 16.84 -14.37 -11.31
C VAL A 277 18.30 -14.42 -11.77
N ILE A 278 19.15 -15.23 -11.11
CA ILE A 278 20.55 -15.39 -11.51
C ILE A 278 20.64 -16.14 -12.86
N ALA A 279 19.82 -17.17 -13.09
CA ALA A 279 19.78 -17.89 -14.35
C ALA A 279 19.39 -16.96 -15.50
N ASP A 280 18.36 -16.14 -15.31
CA ASP A 280 17.89 -15.15 -16.28
C ASP A 280 18.97 -14.11 -16.60
N PHE A 281 19.71 -13.63 -15.59
CA PHE A 281 20.83 -12.71 -15.81
C PHE A 281 21.91 -13.33 -16.70
N TYR A 282 22.35 -14.57 -16.43
CA TYR A 282 23.38 -15.21 -17.25
C TYR A 282 22.88 -15.64 -18.63
N ARG A 283 21.59 -15.96 -18.77
CA ARG A 283 20.95 -16.20 -20.07
C ARG A 283 21.06 -14.96 -20.95
N ARG A 284 20.76 -13.77 -20.42
CA ARG A 284 20.85 -12.49 -21.14
C ARG A 284 22.28 -12.08 -21.50
N LEU A 285 23.28 -12.58 -20.77
CA LEU A 285 24.69 -12.40 -21.08
C LEU A 285 25.26 -13.47 -22.04
N ASP A 286 24.42 -14.32 -22.61
CA ASP A 286 24.81 -15.46 -23.46
C ASP A 286 25.83 -16.41 -22.78
N GLN A 287 25.78 -16.54 -21.45
CA GLN A 287 26.65 -17.42 -20.67
C GLN A 287 25.95 -18.77 -20.38
N GLU A 288 25.64 -19.51 -21.44
CA GLU A 288 24.86 -20.77 -21.36
C GLU A 288 25.44 -21.79 -20.37
N ASP A 289 26.77 -21.88 -20.24
CA ASP A 289 27.41 -22.84 -19.34
C ASP A 289 27.10 -22.53 -17.87
N VAL A 290 27.05 -21.24 -17.53
CA VAL A 290 26.74 -20.74 -16.20
C VAL A 290 25.26 -20.93 -15.90
N GLU A 291 24.40 -20.56 -16.86
CA GLU A 291 22.96 -20.79 -16.78
C GLU A 291 22.64 -22.27 -16.57
N LYS A 292 23.21 -23.18 -17.38
CA LYS A 292 23.01 -24.64 -17.24
C LYS A 292 23.46 -25.16 -15.87
N ALA A 293 24.55 -24.60 -15.33
CA ALA A 293 25.02 -24.96 -13.99
C ALA A 293 24.03 -24.54 -12.90
N ILE A 294 23.39 -23.38 -13.03
CA ILE A 294 22.36 -22.87 -12.12
C ILE A 294 21.06 -23.68 -12.28
N GLN A 295 20.60 -23.94 -13.50
CA GLN A 295 19.42 -24.76 -13.76
C GLN A 295 19.56 -26.18 -13.19
N THR A 296 20.78 -26.74 -13.23
CA THR A 296 21.07 -28.04 -12.60
C THR A 296 20.88 -27.98 -11.08
N ILE A 297 21.22 -26.86 -10.43
CA ILE A 297 20.96 -26.66 -9.00
C ILE A 297 19.44 -26.56 -8.78
N MET A 298 18.73 -25.71 -9.53
CA MET A 298 17.28 -25.54 -9.42
C MET A 298 16.52 -26.88 -9.53
N ASN A 299 16.82 -27.67 -10.56
CA ASN A 299 16.15 -28.96 -10.80
C ASN A 299 16.30 -29.95 -9.64
N ARG A 300 17.42 -29.91 -8.90
CA ARG A 300 17.62 -30.75 -7.71
C ARG A 300 16.80 -30.27 -6.51
N ARG A 301 16.54 -28.97 -6.45
CA ARG A 301 15.88 -28.29 -5.34
C ARG A 301 14.35 -28.36 -5.45
N GLN A 302 13.80 -28.55 -6.65
CA GLN A 302 12.36 -28.77 -6.89
C GLN A 302 11.74 -29.94 -6.09
N ALA A 303 12.54 -30.91 -5.65
CA ALA A 303 12.06 -32.02 -4.82
C ALA A 303 11.87 -31.64 -3.33
N LYS A 304 12.32 -30.45 -2.91
CA LYS A 304 12.20 -29.95 -1.53
C LYS A 304 10.87 -29.21 -1.32
N GLN A 305 10.45 -29.10 -0.07
CA GLN A 305 9.23 -28.39 0.30
C GLN A 305 9.50 -26.86 0.25
N PRO A 306 8.66 -26.05 -0.41
CA PRO A 306 8.89 -24.59 -0.56
C PRO A 306 9.06 -23.84 0.78
N LEU A 307 8.28 -24.24 1.78
CA LEU A 307 8.31 -23.64 3.12
C LEU A 307 9.41 -24.20 4.03
N GLU A 308 10.24 -25.13 3.54
CA GLU A 308 11.34 -25.69 4.31
C GLU A 308 12.41 -24.62 4.56
N LYS A 309 12.93 -24.57 5.79
CA LYS A 309 13.99 -23.62 6.15
C LYS A 309 15.27 -23.94 5.40
N ILE A 310 15.85 -22.94 4.75
CA ILE A 310 17.10 -23.12 4.03
C ILE A 310 18.30 -23.22 4.99
N ASN A 311 19.21 -24.15 4.68
CA ASN A 311 20.50 -24.25 5.35
C ASN A 311 21.56 -23.49 4.57
N LEU A 312 22.04 -22.34 5.08
CA LEU A 312 23.07 -21.52 4.43
C LEU A 312 24.44 -22.24 4.25
N LYS A 313 24.64 -23.41 4.88
CA LYS A 313 25.82 -24.27 4.71
C LYS A 313 25.63 -25.35 3.63
N ASP A 314 24.48 -25.37 2.97
CA ASP A 314 24.13 -26.34 1.92
C ASP A 314 25.21 -26.36 0.82
N PRO A 315 25.65 -27.56 0.37
CA PRO A 315 26.62 -27.71 -0.71
C PRO A 315 26.23 -26.96 -1.99
N ASP A 316 24.95 -26.87 -2.33
CA ASP A 316 24.48 -26.20 -3.53
C ASP A 316 24.63 -24.68 -3.43
N ILE A 317 24.48 -24.10 -2.24
CA ILE A 317 24.78 -22.67 -2.00
C ILE A 317 26.28 -22.40 -2.15
N LYS A 318 27.14 -23.32 -1.67
CA LYS A 318 28.59 -23.21 -1.86
C LYS A 318 28.95 -23.32 -3.34
N LYS A 319 28.31 -24.24 -4.06
CA LYS A 319 28.50 -24.42 -5.50
C LYS A 319 28.07 -23.16 -6.25
N LEU A 320 26.92 -22.57 -5.93
CA LEU A 320 26.48 -21.31 -6.51
C LEU A 320 27.52 -20.19 -6.29
N LYS A 321 28.07 -20.06 -5.07
CA LYS A 321 29.12 -19.06 -4.79
C LYS A 321 30.38 -19.24 -5.64
N LEU A 322 30.73 -20.47 -6.02
CA LEU A 322 31.86 -20.74 -6.92
C LEU A 322 31.53 -20.37 -8.38
N VAL A 323 30.28 -20.52 -8.79
CA VAL A 323 29.81 -20.18 -10.14
C VAL A 323 29.70 -18.66 -10.33
N LEU A 324 29.45 -17.91 -9.25
CA LEU A 324 29.36 -16.44 -9.24
C LEU A 324 30.73 -15.72 -9.18
N HIS A 325 31.84 -16.46 -9.13
CA HIS A 325 33.23 -15.96 -9.12
C HIS A 325 33.89 -16.20 -10.47
#